data_AF-A0A936NFB1-F1
#
_entry.id   AF-A0A936NFB1-F1
#
_cell.length_a   1.000
_cell.length_b   1.000
_cell.length_c   1.000
_cell.angle_alpha   90.00
_cell.angle_beta   90.00
_cell.angle_gamma   90.00
#
_symmetry.space_group_name_H-M   'P 1'
#
loop_
_entity.id
_entity.type
_entity.pdbx_description
1 polymer ?
#
loop_
_entity_poly.entity_id
_entity_poly.type
_entity_poly.pdbx_seq_one_letter_code
_entity_poly.pdbx_strand_id
1 'polypeptide(L)'
;MHGPAIKIFGSSKLGCLWFRAMDWLCYDCWAGILPDPYKPITFANNEYTNSETRYQQLLKTYQENETIQLGGPTRGWCGQACAASSTMLSNTKTITTPVLVLQAGADTAVTPEAQDTFCLNLKKETGNSCASGGPIKFDGAKHELFIESDHYRNLAISTILDFFSTERVK
;
A
#
# COMPACT_ATOMS: atom_id res chain seq x y z
N MET A 1 -8.91 3.95 -5.29
CA MET A 1 -8.84 3.18 -4.04
C MET A 1 -9.39 4.10 -2.97
N HIS A 2 -10.53 3.76 -2.36
CA HIS A 2 -10.86 4.38 -1.09
C HIS A 2 -10.09 3.59 -0.03
N GLY A 3 -9.23 4.24 0.76
CA GLY A 3 -8.68 3.56 1.93
C GLY A 3 -9.85 3.17 2.83
N PRO A 4 -9.78 2.00 3.49
CA PRO A 4 -10.88 1.53 4.29
C PRO A 4 -11.26 2.60 5.31
N ALA A 5 -12.55 2.91 5.46
CA ALA A 5 -13.05 3.73 6.58
C ALA A 5 -12.77 3.05 7.95
N ILE A 6 -12.25 1.82 7.92
CA ILE A 6 -11.84 1.02 9.06
C ILE A 6 -10.35 1.26 9.29
N LYS A 7 -10.05 2.22 10.17
CA LYS A 7 -8.79 2.16 10.90
C LYS A 7 -8.82 0.90 11.75
N ILE A 8 -7.91 -0.04 11.48
CA ILE A 8 -7.76 -1.24 12.32
C ILE A 8 -7.56 -0.77 13.76
N PHE A 9 -8.52 -1.03 14.63
CA PHE A 9 -8.39 -0.72 16.06
C PHE A 9 -7.41 -1.74 16.67
N GLY A 10 -6.22 -1.27 17.06
CA GLY A 10 -5.15 -2.09 17.61
C GLY A 10 -3.96 -2.25 16.65
N SER A 11 -3.18 -3.32 16.81
CA SER A 11 -2.06 -3.61 15.92
C SER A 11 -2.53 -4.27 14.62
N SER A 12 -1.78 -4.11 13.52
CA SER A 12 -2.03 -4.83 12.27
C SER A 12 -2.11 -6.34 12.47
N LYS A 13 -1.33 -6.90 13.39
CA LYS A 13 -1.37 -8.32 13.80
C LYS A 13 -2.71 -8.70 14.44
N LEU A 14 -3.22 -7.88 15.36
CA LEU A 14 -4.50 -8.14 16.02
C LEU A 14 -5.66 -8.04 15.02
N GLY A 15 -5.63 -7.02 14.14
CA GLY A 15 -6.59 -6.90 13.05
C GLY A 15 -6.59 -8.13 12.15
N CYS A 16 -5.41 -8.61 11.75
CA CYS A 16 -5.28 -9.81 10.93
C CYS A 16 -5.79 -11.09 11.60
N LEU A 17 -5.56 -11.26 12.91
CA LEU A 17 -6.12 -12.38 13.65
C LEU A 17 -7.65 -12.31 13.69
N TRP A 18 -8.20 -11.12 13.90
CA TRP A 18 -9.65 -10.90 13.90
C TRP A 18 -10.28 -11.23 12.55
N PHE A 19 -9.73 -10.69 11.44
CA PHE A 19 -10.26 -10.95 10.11
C PHE A 19 -10.20 -12.44 9.73
N ARG A 20 -9.10 -13.12 10.06
CA ARG A 20 -8.97 -14.57 9.84
C ARG A 20 -9.90 -15.42 10.71
N ALA A 21 -10.29 -14.92 11.88
CA ALA A 21 -11.22 -15.63 12.76
C ALA A 21 -12.69 -15.40 12.40
N MET A 22 -12.99 -14.28 11.73
CA MET A 22 -14.36 -13.82 11.47
C MET A 22 -14.76 -13.89 10.00
N ASP A 23 -13.88 -14.28 9.08
CA ASP A 23 -14.20 -14.39 7.65
C ASP A 23 -15.30 -15.43 7.38
N TRP A 24 -15.31 -16.57 8.09
CA TRP A 24 -16.31 -17.63 7.93
C TRP A 24 -17.73 -17.22 8.35
N LEU A 25 -17.90 -16.17 9.16
CA LEU A 25 -19.22 -15.65 9.53
C LEU A 25 -19.93 -14.97 8.35
N CYS A 26 -19.16 -14.26 7.52
CA CYS A 26 -19.65 -13.68 6.27
C CYS A 26 -18.46 -13.22 5.43
N TYR A 27 -18.06 -14.06 4.48
CA TYR A 27 -16.87 -13.84 3.66
C TYR A 27 -16.99 -12.59 2.78
N ASP A 28 -18.17 -12.37 2.19
CA ASP A 28 -18.45 -11.26 1.27
C ASP A 28 -18.98 -9.99 1.96
N CYS A 29 -19.11 -9.99 3.29
CA CYS A 29 -19.48 -8.79 4.02
C CYS A 29 -18.34 -7.79 4.03
N TRP A 30 -18.67 -6.50 4.05
CA TRP A 30 -17.71 -5.43 4.34
C TRP A 30 -16.93 -5.73 5.62
N ALA A 31 -15.64 -5.41 5.60
CA ALA A 31 -14.74 -5.62 6.74
C ALA A 31 -15.22 -4.88 8.00
N GLY A 32 -15.98 -3.81 7.83
CA GLY A 32 -16.56 -3.00 8.90
C GLY A 32 -17.88 -3.58 9.42
N ILE A 33 -18.50 -2.82 10.34
CA ILE A 33 -19.84 -3.14 10.84
C ILE A 33 -20.92 -2.73 9.82
N LEU A 34 -20.66 -1.67 9.06
CA LEU A 34 -21.58 -1.07 8.10
C LEU A 34 -21.04 -1.20 6.66
N PRO A 35 -21.91 -1.13 5.64
CA PRO A 35 -21.50 -0.99 4.25
C PRO A 35 -20.59 0.22 4.05
N ASP A 36 -19.55 0.06 3.23
CA ASP A 36 -18.55 1.09 2.94
C ASP A 36 -18.37 1.27 1.43
N PRO A 37 -19.44 1.62 0.68
CA PRO A 37 -19.36 1.84 -0.75
C PRO A 37 -18.42 3.02 -1.07
N TYR A 38 -17.98 3.10 -2.32
CA TYR A 38 -17.18 4.25 -2.77
C TYR A 38 -17.90 5.57 -2.47
N LYS A 39 -17.16 6.52 -1.90
CA LYS A 39 -17.61 7.88 -1.68
C LYS A 39 -16.45 8.86 -1.92
N PRO A 40 -16.62 9.89 -2.75
CA PRO A 40 -15.59 10.91 -2.89
C PRO A 40 -15.43 11.68 -1.58
N ILE A 41 -14.19 11.90 -1.18
CA ILE A 41 -13.82 12.75 -0.05
C ILE A 41 -13.31 14.10 -0.57
N THR A 42 -13.23 15.09 0.31
CA THR A 42 -12.64 16.38 -0.06
C THR A 42 -11.12 16.24 -0.17
N PHE A 43 -10.47 17.10 -0.98
CA PHE A 43 -9.01 17.11 -1.05
C PHE A 43 -8.37 17.31 0.32
N ALA A 44 -8.90 18.21 1.15
CA ALA A 44 -8.38 18.44 2.50
C ALA A 44 -8.33 17.17 3.37
N ASN A 45 -9.25 16.23 3.14
CA ASN A 45 -9.38 14.99 3.90
C ASN A 45 -8.81 13.77 3.15
N ASN A 46 -8.22 13.96 1.97
CA ASN A 46 -7.70 12.84 1.18
C ASN A 46 -6.39 12.29 1.77
N GLU A 47 -6.18 10.98 1.63
CA GLU A 47 -4.98 10.25 2.08
C GLU A 47 -4.08 9.80 0.94
N TYR A 48 -4.37 10.20 -0.30
CA TYR A 48 -3.73 9.69 -1.51
C TYR A 48 -2.59 10.59 -1.98
N THR A 49 -2.81 11.90 -1.98
CA THR A 49 -1.91 12.86 -2.63
C THR A 49 -1.97 14.26 -2.03
N ASN A 50 -0.84 14.97 -2.07
CA ASN A 50 -0.76 16.42 -1.84
C ASN A 50 -0.98 17.26 -3.11
N SER A 51 -1.32 16.65 -4.26
CA SER A 51 -1.62 17.35 -5.51
C SER A 51 -3.14 17.46 -5.72
N GLU A 52 -3.70 18.65 -5.50
CA GLU A 52 -5.12 18.92 -5.76
C GLU A 52 -5.47 18.63 -7.22
N THR A 53 -4.64 19.07 -8.17
CA THR A 53 -4.91 18.87 -9.59
C THR A 53 -5.00 17.38 -9.96
N ARG A 54 -4.07 16.54 -9.48
CA ARG A 54 -4.11 15.10 -9.75
C ARG A 54 -5.23 14.41 -8.97
N TYR A 55 -5.56 14.91 -7.79
CA TYR A 55 -6.72 14.43 -7.03
C TYR A 55 -8.03 14.68 -7.79
N GLN A 56 -8.23 15.88 -8.34
CA GLN A 56 -9.41 16.19 -9.14
C GLN A 56 -9.47 15.35 -10.42
N GLN A 57 -8.33 15.09 -11.06
CA GLN A 57 -8.26 14.17 -12.21
C GLN A 57 -8.68 12.75 -11.81
N LEU A 58 -8.19 12.23 -10.68
CA LEU A 58 -8.60 10.94 -10.14
C LEU A 58 -10.11 10.86 -9.92
N LEU A 59 -10.70 11.87 -9.28
CA LEU A 59 -12.14 11.93 -9.04
C LEU A 59 -12.93 11.97 -10.33
N LYS A 60 -12.48 12.76 -11.31
CA LYS A 60 -13.11 12.81 -12.64
C LYS A 60 -13.09 11.45 -13.33
N THR A 61 -11.95 10.74 -13.30
CA THR A 61 -11.85 9.39 -13.88
C THR A 61 -12.85 8.42 -13.23
N TYR A 62 -13.03 8.50 -11.91
CA TYR A 62 -14.03 7.68 -11.20
C TYR A 62 -15.46 8.06 -11.53
N GLN A 63 -15.76 9.34 -11.72
CA GLN A 63 -17.09 9.79 -12.14
C GLN A 63 -17.43 9.35 -13.57
N GLU A 64 -16.46 9.41 -14.47
CA GLU A 64 -16.63 8.98 -15.87
C GLU A 64 -16.69 7.46 -16.03
N ASN A 65 -16.17 6.72 -15.05
CA ASN A 65 -16.06 5.26 -15.09
C ASN A 65 -16.49 4.66 -13.74
N GLU A 66 -17.79 4.54 -13.49
CA GLU A 66 -18.30 4.04 -12.21
C GLU A 66 -17.83 2.61 -11.88
N THR A 67 -17.54 1.78 -12.91
CA THR A 67 -17.12 0.38 -12.75
C THR A 67 -15.74 0.20 -12.11
N ILE A 68 -14.91 1.24 -12.07
CA ILE A 68 -13.57 1.20 -11.44
C ILE A 68 -13.57 1.80 -10.03
N GLN A 69 -14.72 2.23 -9.52
CA GLN A 69 -14.87 2.71 -8.15
C GLN A 69 -14.73 1.55 -7.17
N LEU A 70 -13.98 1.77 -6.10
CA LEU A 70 -13.73 0.78 -5.06
C LEU A 70 -14.15 1.35 -3.70
N GLY A 71 -15.00 0.61 -2.99
CA GLY A 71 -15.28 0.83 -1.57
C GLY A 71 -14.28 0.11 -0.67
N GLY A 72 -14.60 0.03 0.62
CA GLY A 72 -13.86 -0.78 1.58
C GLY A 72 -13.74 -2.27 1.22
N PRO A 73 -12.77 -3.00 1.79
CA PRO A 73 -12.58 -4.42 1.51
C PRO A 73 -13.67 -5.28 2.16
N THR A 74 -13.85 -6.51 1.66
CA THR A 74 -14.64 -7.55 2.35
C THR A 74 -13.82 -8.25 3.45
N ARG A 75 -14.48 -8.93 4.37
CA ARG A 75 -13.81 -9.72 5.43
C ARG A 75 -12.96 -10.83 4.86
N GLY A 76 -13.48 -11.53 3.85
CA GLY A 76 -12.74 -12.55 3.10
C GLY A 76 -11.48 -11.97 2.45
N TRP A 77 -11.60 -10.81 1.80
CA TRP A 77 -10.44 -10.12 1.24
C TRP A 77 -9.39 -9.78 2.31
N CYS A 78 -9.80 -9.21 3.46
CA CYS A 78 -8.89 -8.91 4.56
C CYS A 78 -8.23 -10.18 5.13
N GLY A 79 -8.99 -11.25 5.33
CA GLY A 79 -8.50 -12.54 5.82
C GLY A 79 -7.42 -13.13 4.89
N GLN A 80 -7.68 -13.13 3.58
CA GLN A 80 -6.73 -13.59 2.56
C GLN A 80 -5.51 -12.68 2.46
N ALA A 81 -5.68 -11.35 2.47
CA ALA A 81 -4.57 -10.40 2.45
C ALA A 81 -3.63 -10.58 3.66
N CYS A 82 -4.19 -10.81 4.85
CA CYS A 82 -3.44 -11.11 6.07
C CYS A 82 -2.69 -12.45 6.00
N ALA A 83 -3.33 -13.50 5.50
CA ALA A 83 -2.69 -14.79 5.30
C ALA A 83 -1.53 -14.69 4.28
N ALA A 84 -1.76 -14.01 3.16
CA ALA A 84 -0.74 -13.77 2.13
C ALA A 84 0.44 -12.96 2.69
N SER A 85 0.17 -11.89 3.45
CA SER A 85 1.21 -11.05 4.06
C SER A 85 2.12 -11.84 5.00
N SER A 86 1.55 -12.71 5.84
CA SER A 86 2.34 -13.59 6.71
C SER A 86 3.22 -14.55 5.89
N THR A 87 2.67 -15.14 4.83
CA THR A 87 3.39 -16.08 3.96
C THR A 87 4.53 -15.38 3.20
N MET A 88 4.30 -14.16 2.69
CA MET A 88 5.32 -13.38 1.98
C MET A 88 6.54 -13.11 2.85
N LEU A 89 6.33 -12.70 4.11
CA LEU A 89 7.44 -12.44 5.04
C LEU A 89 8.24 -13.71 5.41
N SER A 90 7.62 -14.89 5.39
CA SER A 90 8.31 -16.16 5.65
C SER A 90 9.08 -16.73 4.45
N ASN A 91 8.83 -16.18 3.26
CA ASN A 91 9.39 -16.66 2.00
C ASN A 91 10.34 -15.64 1.36
N THR A 92 10.82 -14.64 2.10
CA THR A 92 11.74 -13.62 1.55
C THR A 92 13.01 -14.22 0.95
N LYS A 93 13.49 -15.37 1.47
CA LYS A 93 14.60 -16.16 0.94
C LYS A 93 14.46 -16.58 -0.53
N THR A 94 13.24 -16.64 -1.07
CA THR A 94 13.02 -17.03 -2.48
C THR A 94 13.12 -15.86 -3.44
N ILE A 95 13.25 -14.64 -2.94
CA ILE A 95 13.34 -13.43 -3.75
C ILE A 95 14.79 -13.22 -4.16
N THR A 96 15.10 -13.53 -5.42
CA THR A 96 16.43 -13.32 -6.02
C THR A 96 16.49 -12.09 -6.93
N THR A 97 15.33 -11.56 -7.32
CA THR A 97 15.24 -10.36 -8.15
C THR A 97 15.67 -9.12 -7.36
N PRO A 98 16.44 -8.19 -7.95
CA PRO A 98 16.69 -6.88 -7.34
C PRO A 98 15.39 -6.18 -6.95
N VAL A 99 15.32 -5.65 -5.72
CA VAL A 99 14.10 -5.01 -5.19
C VAL A 99 14.38 -3.56 -4.81
N LEU A 100 13.57 -2.65 -5.36
CA LEU A 100 13.45 -1.28 -4.91
C LEU A 100 12.17 -1.15 -4.08
N VAL A 101 12.26 -0.52 -2.90
CA VAL A 101 11.10 -0.20 -2.06
C VAL A 101 11.05 1.31 -1.87
N LEU A 102 9.95 1.93 -2.30
CA LEU A 102 9.65 3.34 -2.05
C LEU A 102 8.59 3.43 -0.96
N GLN A 103 8.86 4.19 0.09
CA GLN A 103 8.01 4.29 1.28
C GLN A 103 7.48 5.71 1.43
N ALA A 104 6.16 5.88 1.34
CA ALA A 104 5.48 7.13 1.64
C ALA A 104 5.48 7.39 3.15
N GLY A 105 6.05 8.52 3.59
CA GLY A 105 6.29 8.80 5.01
C GLY A 105 5.05 9.23 5.79
N ALA A 106 4.01 9.73 5.11
CA ALA A 106 2.72 10.11 5.70
C ALA A 106 1.59 9.16 5.28
N ASP A 107 1.92 7.93 4.91
CA ASP A 107 0.95 6.90 4.53
C ASP A 107 0.13 6.43 5.76
N THR A 108 -1.19 6.46 5.62
CA THR A 108 -2.13 5.97 6.65
C THR A 108 -2.76 4.63 6.31
N ALA A 109 -2.56 4.13 5.09
CA ALA A 109 -3.07 2.85 4.61
C ALA A 109 -2.03 1.72 4.79
N VAL A 110 -0.74 2.01 4.61
CA VAL A 110 0.35 1.04 4.73
C VAL A 110 1.32 1.41 5.84
N THR A 111 1.45 0.54 6.84
CA THR A 111 2.39 0.70 7.95
C THR A 111 3.85 0.60 7.48
N PRO A 112 4.72 1.59 7.77
CA PRO A 112 6.11 1.58 7.30
C PRO A 112 6.93 0.43 7.91
N GLU A 113 6.59 -0.04 9.10
CA GLU A 113 7.35 -1.08 9.83
C GLU A 113 7.38 -2.41 9.07
N ALA A 114 6.31 -2.72 8.33
CA ALA A 114 6.24 -3.94 7.53
C ALA A 114 7.23 -3.91 6.35
N GLN A 115 7.40 -2.73 5.74
CA GLN A 115 8.34 -2.53 4.63
C GLN A 115 9.80 -2.57 5.14
N ASP A 116 10.05 -1.95 6.30
CA ASP A 116 11.35 -1.99 6.97
C ASP A 116 11.71 -3.45 7.34
N THR A 117 10.76 -4.20 7.90
CA THR A 117 10.92 -5.63 8.22
C THR A 117 11.20 -6.47 6.98
N PHE A 118 10.51 -6.22 5.87
CA PHE A 118 10.72 -6.92 4.61
C PHE A 118 12.16 -6.74 4.10
N CYS A 119 12.68 -5.51 4.04
CA CYS A 119 14.05 -5.28 3.57
C CYS A 119 15.10 -5.88 4.51
N LEU A 120 14.86 -5.87 5.84
CA LEU A 120 15.73 -6.53 6.81
C LEU A 120 15.75 -8.06 6.63
N ASN A 121 14.59 -8.68 6.44
CA ASN A 121 14.49 -10.12 6.21
C ASN A 121 15.16 -10.51 4.89
N LEU A 122 14.93 -9.75 3.81
CA LEU A 122 15.57 -9.99 2.51
C LEU A 122 17.11 -10.03 2.65
N LYS A 123 17.68 -9.01 3.31
CA LYS A 123 19.11 -8.92 3.59
C LYS A 123 19.61 -10.11 4.42
N LYS A 124 18.88 -10.45 5.48
CA LYS A 124 19.25 -11.54 6.39
C LYS A 124 19.21 -12.91 5.70
N GLU A 125 18.22 -13.16 4.85
CA GLU A 125 17.94 -14.48 4.28
C GLU A 125 18.64 -14.76 2.95
N THR A 126 18.92 -13.72 2.16
CA THR A 126 19.52 -13.87 0.83
C THR A 126 20.91 -13.25 0.71
N GLY A 127 21.31 -12.41 1.68
CA GLY A 127 22.48 -11.54 1.56
C GLY A 127 22.23 -10.30 0.68
N ASN A 128 21.18 -10.29 -0.14
CA ASN A 128 20.80 -9.15 -0.98
C ASN A 128 20.00 -8.15 -0.17
N SER A 129 20.38 -6.87 -0.22
CA SER A 129 19.56 -5.81 0.36
C SER A 129 18.60 -5.26 -0.69
N CYS A 130 17.52 -4.60 -0.26
CA CYS A 130 16.82 -3.64 -1.12
C CYS A 130 17.84 -2.67 -1.73
N ALA A 131 17.62 -2.18 -2.95
CA ALA A 131 18.61 -1.49 -3.79
C ALA A 131 19.38 -0.35 -3.08
N SER A 132 18.74 0.33 -2.13
CA SER A 132 19.34 1.42 -1.34
C SER A 132 19.78 1.02 0.08
N GLY A 133 19.95 -0.27 0.34
CA GLY A 133 20.20 -0.82 1.68
C GLY A 133 18.96 -0.94 2.58
N GLY A 134 17.81 -0.47 2.11
CA GLY A 134 16.52 -0.43 2.79
C GLY A 134 15.48 0.33 1.93
N PRO A 135 14.30 0.64 2.48
CA PRO A 135 13.31 1.48 1.81
C PRO A 135 13.81 2.92 1.64
N ILE A 136 13.51 3.54 0.49
CA ILE A 136 13.70 4.98 0.28
C ILE A 136 12.46 5.70 0.80
N LYS A 137 12.64 6.57 1.80
CA LYS A 137 11.55 7.25 2.49
C LYS A 137 11.26 8.61 1.87
N PHE A 138 9.98 8.90 1.64
CA PHE A 138 9.47 10.17 1.13
C PHE A 138 8.70 10.86 2.25
N ASP A 139 9.42 11.57 3.12
CA ASP A 139 8.84 12.20 4.30
C ASP A 139 7.72 13.18 3.92
N GLY A 140 6.53 13.02 4.51
CA GLY A 140 5.36 13.84 4.23
C GLY A 140 4.55 13.45 2.98
N ALA A 141 5.05 12.54 2.14
CA ALA A 141 4.29 12.01 1.02
C ALA A 141 3.14 11.12 1.52
N LYS A 142 1.96 11.28 0.92
CA LYS A 142 0.80 10.42 1.15
C LYS A 142 0.89 9.14 0.31
N HIS A 143 -0.12 8.28 0.41
CA HIS A 143 -0.12 6.89 -0.06
C HIS A 143 0.32 6.72 -1.53
N GLU A 144 -0.16 7.55 -2.45
CA GLU A 144 -0.04 7.31 -3.89
C GLU A 144 1.08 8.15 -4.55
N LEU A 145 2.34 7.72 -4.39
CA LEU A 145 3.54 8.44 -4.88
C LEU A 145 3.51 8.83 -6.36
N PHE A 146 2.78 8.11 -7.22
CA PHE A 146 2.72 8.40 -8.66
C PHE A 146 1.71 9.47 -9.05
N ILE A 147 0.79 9.82 -8.14
CA ILE A 147 -0.12 10.95 -8.29
C ILE A 147 0.11 12.03 -7.23
N GLU A 148 1.17 11.91 -6.43
CA GLU A 148 1.62 12.93 -5.46
C GLU A 148 1.94 14.29 -6.11
N SER A 149 2.22 15.30 -5.29
CA SER A 149 2.81 16.57 -5.72
C SER A 149 4.11 16.36 -6.48
N ASP A 150 4.48 17.33 -7.33
CA ASP A 150 5.64 17.21 -8.21
C ASP A 150 6.94 16.94 -7.46
N HIS A 151 7.08 17.51 -6.26
CA HIS A 151 8.23 17.30 -5.39
C HIS A 151 8.47 15.81 -5.10
N TYR A 152 7.43 15.08 -4.68
CA TYR A 152 7.54 13.65 -4.37
C TYR A 152 7.48 12.78 -5.62
N ARG A 153 6.56 13.09 -6.55
CA ARG A 153 6.33 12.28 -7.75
C ARG A 153 7.56 12.25 -8.66
N ASN A 154 8.18 13.40 -8.90
CA ASN A 154 9.34 13.46 -9.79
C ASN A 154 10.53 12.71 -9.19
N LEU A 155 10.72 12.82 -7.86
CA LEU A 155 11.73 12.03 -7.16
C LEU A 155 11.45 10.53 -7.25
N ALA A 156 10.20 10.10 -7.02
CA ALA A 156 9.82 8.68 -7.10
C ALA A 156 10.05 8.11 -8.50
N ILE A 157 9.61 8.82 -9.55
CA ILE A 157 9.79 8.38 -10.94
C ILE A 157 11.28 8.34 -11.31
N SER A 158 12.04 9.40 -10.98
CA SER A 158 13.47 9.43 -11.29
C SER A 158 14.21 8.29 -10.61
N THR A 159 13.90 8.02 -9.34
CA THR A 159 14.47 6.90 -8.57
C THR A 159 14.19 5.54 -9.23
N ILE A 160 12.97 5.34 -9.74
CA ILE A 160 12.60 4.11 -10.46
C ILE A 160 13.36 3.98 -11.77
N LEU A 161 13.46 5.06 -12.54
CA LEU A 161 14.19 5.07 -13.81
C LEU A 161 15.68 4.81 -13.59
N ASP A 162 16.27 5.43 -12.57
CA ASP A 162 17.66 5.20 -12.17
C ASP A 162 17.89 3.73 -11.81
N PHE A 163 17.01 3.15 -10.98
CA PHE A 163 17.06 1.73 -10.61
C PHE A 163 17.00 0.80 -11.83
N PHE A 164 16.08 1.03 -12.78
CA PHE A 164 16.02 0.22 -14.00
C PHE A 164 17.22 0.44 -14.94
N SER A 165 17.85 1.61 -14.89
CA SER A 165 19.04 1.90 -15.69
C SER A 165 20.28 1.15 -15.20
N THR A 166 20.39 0.96 -13.88
CA THR A 166 21.51 0.24 -13.24
C THR A 166 21.30 -1.26 -13.24
N GLU A 167 20.06 -1.72 -13.03
CA GLU A 167 19.71 -3.15 -12.92
C GLU A 167 19.30 -3.78 -14.27
N ARG A 168 19.86 -3.32 -15.40
CA ARG A 168 19.52 -3.88 -16.72
C ARG A 168 19.56 -5.41 -16.67
N VAL A 169 18.40 -6.01 -16.87
CA VAL A 169 18.23 -7.45 -17.08
C VAL A 169 19.19 -7.84 -18.21
N LYS A 170 20.25 -8.55 -17.86
CA LYS A 170 21.09 -9.26 -18.82
C LYS A 170 20.35 -10.52 -19.29
#